data_AF-A0AAW0GZ03-F1
#
_entry.id   AF-A0AAW0GZ03-F1
#
_cell.length_a   1.000
_cell.length_b   1.000
_cell.length_c   1.000
_cell.angle_alpha   90.00
_cell.angle_beta   90.00
_cell.angle_gamma   90.00
#
_symmetry.space_group_name_H-M   'P 1'
#
loop_
_entity.id
_entity.type
_entity.pdbx_description
1 polymer ?
#
loop_
_entity_poly.entity_id
_entity_poly.type
_entity_poly.pdbx_seq_one_letter_code
_entity_poly.pdbx_strand_id
1 'polypeptide(L)'
;MADPESTKGASNTLHYAASLANLSVLEHILSHDECDVDPINRLERATPLHLAVRIEDQELRAQVFESLLDAGADFSIKDKNNETVLDLLGDTPQDLEIRKLIRKLKLRLVLRMKM
;
A
#
# COMPACT_ATOMS: atom_id res chain seq x y z
N MET A 1 13.60 0.72 -26.21
CA MET A 1 12.99 2.06 -26.01
C MET A 1 11.58 1.77 -25.52
N ALA A 2 11.39 1.75 -24.20
CA ALA A 2 10.11 1.33 -23.61
C ALA A 2 9.07 2.42 -23.81
N ASP A 3 7.89 2.03 -24.30
CA ASP A 3 6.80 2.94 -24.64
C ASP A 3 6.27 3.65 -23.38
N PRO A 4 6.17 4.99 -23.37
CA PRO A 4 5.72 5.76 -22.20
C PRO A 4 4.23 5.56 -21.83
N GLU A 5 3.50 4.72 -22.57
CA GLU A 5 2.12 4.33 -22.23
C GLU A 5 2.00 2.96 -21.55
N SER A 6 3.02 2.10 -21.60
CA SER A 6 2.96 0.77 -20.98
C SER A 6 2.99 0.84 -19.45
N THR A 7 3.72 1.80 -18.88
CA THR A 7 3.78 2.09 -17.43
C THR A 7 2.49 2.67 -16.86
N LYS A 8 1.61 3.20 -17.71
CA LYS A 8 0.37 3.89 -17.33
C LYS A 8 -0.72 2.90 -16.88
N GLY A 9 -0.72 1.69 -17.44
CA GLY A 9 -1.60 0.61 -17.05
C GLY A 9 -1.22 0.04 -15.69
N ALA A 10 0.02 -0.44 -15.57
CA ALA A 10 0.52 -1.09 -14.34
C ALA A 10 0.39 -0.22 -13.09
N SER A 11 0.71 1.08 -13.20
CA SER A 11 0.57 2.05 -12.11
C SER A 11 -0.87 2.12 -11.58
N ASN A 12 -1.88 2.09 -12.46
CA ASN A 12 -3.28 2.07 -12.04
C ASN A 12 -3.76 0.68 -11.61
N THR A 13 -3.20 -0.40 -12.15
CA THR A 13 -3.64 -1.77 -11.83
C THR A 13 -3.46 -2.10 -10.35
N LEU A 14 -2.33 -1.72 -9.74
CA LEU A 14 -2.08 -2.01 -8.32
C LEU A 14 -3.05 -1.24 -7.39
N HIS A 15 -3.41 0.00 -7.75
CA HIS A 15 -4.44 0.77 -7.06
C HIS A 15 -5.80 0.06 -7.08
N TYR A 16 -6.22 -0.42 -8.25
CA TYR A 16 -7.50 -1.12 -8.38
C TYR A 16 -7.49 -2.42 -7.57
N ALA A 17 -6.43 -3.22 -7.66
CA ALA A 17 -6.29 -4.45 -6.90
C ALA A 17 -6.39 -4.20 -5.38
N ALA A 18 -5.72 -3.16 -4.88
CA ALA A 18 -5.82 -2.75 -3.48
C ALA A 18 -7.23 -2.26 -3.12
N SER A 19 -7.84 -1.38 -3.93
CA SER A 19 -9.18 -0.82 -3.63
C SER A 19 -10.30 -1.86 -3.65
N LEU A 20 -10.16 -2.90 -4.47
CA LEU A 20 -11.12 -4.00 -4.60
C LEU A 20 -10.80 -5.18 -3.69
N ALA A 21 -9.76 -5.08 -2.86
CA ALA A 21 -9.25 -6.14 -2.01
C ALA A 21 -9.02 -7.48 -2.73
N ASN A 22 -8.62 -7.42 -4.00
CA ASN A 22 -8.37 -8.62 -4.81
C ASN A 22 -6.95 -9.12 -4.54
N LEU A 23 -6.79 -9.89 -3.47
CA LEU A 23 -5.49 -10.42 -3.02
C LEU A 23 -4.78 -11.23 -4.09
N SER A 24 -5.48 -12.10 -4.83
CA SER A 24 -4.85 -12.91 -5.89
C SER A 24 -4.20 -12.05 -6.97
N VAL A 25 -4.88 -10.98 -7.41
CA VAL A 25 -4.33 -10.05 -8.40
C VAL A 25 -3.24 -9.18 -7.78
N LEU A 26 -3.45 -8.70 -6.56
CA LEU A 26 -2.48 -7.90 -5.82
C LEU A 26 -1.14 -8.64 -5.68
N GLU A 27 -1.16 -9.84 -5.12
CA GLU A 27 0.03 -10.67 -4.92
C GLU A 27 0.70 -11.05 -6.24
N HIS A 28 -0.09 -11.34 -7.27
CA HIS A 28 0.46 -11.62 -8.59
C HIS A 28 1.24 -10.41 -9.15
N ILE A 29 0.72 -9.20 -9.00
CA ILE A 29 1.41 -7.98 -9.43
C ILE A 29 2.69 -7.77 -8.59
N LEU A 30 2.58 -7.85 -7.26
CA LEU A 30 3.70 -7.67 -6.33
C LEU A 30 4.79 -8.73 -6.47
N SER A 31 4.50 -9.88 -7.07
CA SER A 31 5.49 -10.94 -7.33
C SER A 31 6.48 -10.62 -8.46
N HIS A 32 6.24 -9.55 -9.23
CA HIS A 32 7.15 -9.13 -10.29
C HIS A 32 8.25 -8.21 -9.74
N ASP A 33 9.52 -8.56 -9.96
CA ASP A 33 10.69 -7.82 -9.43
C ASP A 33 10.74 -6.34 -9.86
N GLU A 34 10.19 -6.00 -11.02
CA GLU A 34 10.16 -4.63 -11.56
C GLU A 34 8.91 -3.84 -11.14
N CYS A 35 8.07 -4.41 -10.26
CA CYS A 35 6.85 -3.76 -9.81
C CYS A 35 7.17 -2.57 -8.88
N ASP A 36 6.72 -1.38 -9.27
CA ASP A 36 6.62 -0.25 -8.36
C ASP A 36 5.47 -0.52 -7.37
N VAL A 37 5.79 -0.56 -6.07
CA VAL A 37 4.84 -0.83 -4.98
C VAL A 37 4.11 0.44 -4.54
N ASP A 38 4.69 1.61 -4.80
CA ASP A 38 4.17 2.92 -4.40
C ASP A 38 3.79 3.83 -5.59
N PRO A 39 3.13 3.32 -6.65
CA PRO A 39 2.70 4.16 -7.74
C PRO A 39 1.75 5.23 -7.20
N ILE A 40 1.87 6.46 -7.70
CA ILE A 40 1.00 7.57 -7.29
C ILE A 40 -0.08 7.79 -8.35
N ASN A 41 -1.35 7.65 -7.98
CA ASN A 41 -2.45 7.92 -8.90
C ASN A 41 -2.60 9.43 -9.21
N ARG A 42 -3.27 9.75 -10.33
CA ARG A 42 -3.44 11.16 -10.77
C ARG A 42 -4.54 11.92 -10.03
N LEU A 43 -5.56 11.21 -9.54
CA LEU A 43 -6.79 11.83 -9.01
C LEU A 43 -6.64 12.29 -7.56
N GLU A 44 -5.97 11.47 -6.75
CA GLU A 44 -5.83 11.66 -5.31
C GLU A 44 -4.36 11.82 -4.90
N ARG A 45 -3.41 11.65 -5.83
CA ARG A 45 -1.98 11.50 -5.50
C ARG A 45 -1.75 10.44 -4.42
N ALA A 46 -2.64 9.47 -4.35
CA ALA A 46 -2.63 8.39 -3.39
C ALA A 46 -1.81 7.22 -3.92
N THR A 47 -1.23 6.44 -3.00
CA THR A 47 -0.61 5.13 -3.29
C THR A 47 -1.64 4.00 -3.13
N PRO A 48 -1.33 2.75 -3.54
CA PRO A 48 -2.21 1.62 -3.28
C PRO A 48 -2.54 1.45 -1.79
N LEU A 49 -1.57 1.77 -0.91
CA LEU A 49 -1.74 1.70 0.54
C LEU A 49 -2.77 2.72 1.06
N HIS A 50 -2.86 3.92 0.46
CA HIS A 50 -3.90 4.90 0.78
C HIS A 50 -5.30 4.39 0.41
N LEU A 51 -5.43 3.75 -0.75
CA LEU A 51 -6.72 3.20 -1.19
C LEU A 51 -7.17 2.02 -0.32
N ALA A 52 -6.22 1.22 0.18
CA ALA A 52 -6.51 0.08 1.06
C ALA A 52 -7.23 0.50 2.35
N VAL A 53 -7.03 1.72 2.86
CA VAL A 53 -7.73 2.23 4.06
C VAL A 53 -9.26 2.16 3.91
N ARG A 54 -9.75 2.35 2.68
CA ARG A 54 -11.18 2.44 2.33
C ARG A 54 -11.87 1.09 2.18
N ILE A 55 -11.14 -0.02 2.30
CA ILE A 55 -11.73 -1.36 2.26
C ILE A 55 -12.64 -1.56 3.49
N GLU A 56 -13.89 -1.94 3.28
CA GLU A 56 -14.87 -2.16 4.35
C GLU A 56 -14.63 -3.46 5.12
N ASP A 57 -14.24 -4.52 4.40
CA ASP A 57 -13.89 -5.80 4.99
C ASP A 57 -12.57 -5.71 5.75
N GLN A 58 -12.65 -5.87 7.06
CA GLN A 58 -11.55 -5.62 7.98
C GLN A 58 -10.43 -6.66 7.84
N GLU A 59 -10.80 -7.91 7.56
CA GLU A 59 -9.86 -9.01 7.43
C GLU A 59 -9.12 -8.91 6.11
N LEU A 60 -9.84 -8.63 5.02
CA LEU A 60 -9.23 -8.39 3.71
C LEU A 60 -8.36 -7.12 3.72
N ARG A 61 -8.82 -6.06 4.40
CA ARG A 61 -8.03 -4.83 4.56
C ARG A 61 -6.69 -5.12 5.24
N ALA A 62 -6.69 -5.88 6.34
CA ALA A 62 -5.46 -6.26 7.02
C ALA A 62 -4.53 -7.05 6.10
N GLN A 63 -5.05 -8.04 5.36
CA GLN A 63 -4.27 -8.84 4.41
C GLN A 63 -3.65 -7.98 3.29
N VAL A 64 -4.42 -7.05 2.71
CA VAL A 64 -3.90 -6.13 1.68
C VAL A 64 -2.77 -5.25 2.24
N PHE A 65 -2.93 -4.76 3.48
CA PHE A 65 -1.87 -4.01 4.16
C PHE A 65 -0.63 -4.88 4.40
N GLU A 66 -0.78 -6.13 4.84
CA GLU A 66 0.33 -7.06 5.00
C GLU A 66 1.09 -7.28 3.69
N SER A 67 0.39 -7.63 2.60
CA SER A 67 1.02 -7.87 1.30
C SER A 67 1.78 -6.66 0.78
N LEU A 68 1.17 -5.46 0.82
CA LEU A 68 1.82 -4.21 0.37
C LEU A 68 3.03 -3.85 1.24
N LEU A 69 2.90 -3.94 2.57
CA LEU A 69 3.99 -3.59 3.47
C LEU A 69 5.15 -4.61 3.42
N ASP A 70 4.87 -5.89 3.23
CA ASP A 70 5.92 -6.90 3.03
C ASP A 70 6.61 -6.76 1.68
N ALA A 71 5.91 -6.27 0.66
CA ALA A 71 6.51 -5.84 -0.61
C ALA A 71 7.33 -4.54 -0.49
N GLY A 72 7.28 -3.85 0.65
CA GLY A 72 8.11 -2.69 0.94
C GLY A 72 7.44 -1.33 0.73
N ALA A 73 6.10 -1.28 0.69
CA ALA A 73 5.34 -0.03 0.52
C ALA A 73 5.73 1.05 1.54
N ASP A 74 5.94 2.27 1.07
CA ASP A 74 6.24 3.44 1.89
C ASP A 74 4.96 4.11 2.42
N PHE A 75 4.67 3.84 3.68
CA PHE A 75 3.55 4.44 4.42
C PHE A 75 3.77 5.93 4.79
N SER A 76 4.92 6.53 4.47
CA SER A 76 5.23 7.94 4.75
C SER A 76 4.88 8.89 3.61
N ILE A 77 4.56 8.34 2.43
CA ILE A 77 4.10 9.11 1.27
C ILE A 77 2.79 9.83 1.63
N LYS A 78 2.66 11.05 1.11
CA LYS A 78 1.49 11.89 1.31
C LYS A 78 0.65 12.00 0.05
N ASP A 79 -0.66 11.97 0.25
CA ASP A 79 -1.65 12.16 -0.81
C ASP A 79 -1.81 13.66 -1.20
N LYS A 80 -2.83 13.96 -2.02
CA LYS A 80 -3.13 15.33 -2.46
C LYS A 80 -3.57 16.25 -1.31
N ASN A 81 -4.07 15.69 -0.21
CA ASN A 81 -4.48 16.41 0.99
C ASN A 81 -3.31 16.59 1.97
N ASN A 82 -2.11 16.12 1.61
CA ASN A 82 -0.92 16.11 2.45
C ASN A 82 -1.06 15.17 3.67
N GLU A 83 -1.91 14.15 3.55
CA GLU A 83 -2.19 13.12 4.55
C GLU A 83 -1.39 11.85 4.22
N THR A 84 -0.77 11.25 5.23
CA THR A 84 -0.18 9.91 5.13
C THR A 84 -1.25 8.85 5.40
N VAL A 85 -0.95 7.57 5.10
CA VAL A 85 -1.88 6.48 5.44
C VAL A 85 -2.21 6.43 6.94
N LEU A 86 -1.26 6.84 7.80
CA LEU A 86 -1.46 6.86 9.25
C LEU A 86 -2.39 7.99 9.72
N ASP A 87 -2.47 9.08 8.94
CA ASP A 87 -3.37 10.20 9.20
C ASP A 87 -4.82 9.86 8.83
N LEU A 88 -5.00 9.02 7.81
CA LEU A 88 -6.32 8.55 7.35
C LEU A 88 -6.96 7.48 8.26
N LEU A 89 -6.17 6.82 9.12
CA LEU A 89 -6.65 5.79 10.05
C LEU A 89 -7.36 6.44 11.25
N GLY A 90 -8.52 5.92 11.64
CA GLY A 90 -9.22 6.34 12.85
C GLY A 90 -8.67 5.69 14.13
N ASP A 91 -9.50 5.72 15.18
CA ASP A 91 -9.26 5.11 16.49
C ASP A 91 -10.04 3.80 16.69
N THR A 92 -10.53 3.19 15.59
CA THR A 92 -11.24 1.91 15.68
C THR A 92 -10.27 0.78 16.03
N PRO A 93 -10.72 -0.32 16.67
CA PRO A 93 -9.88 -1.48 16.94
C PRO A 93 -9.13 -2.00 15.71
N GLN A 94 -9.72 -1.87 14.52
CA GLN A 94 -9.17 -2.33 13.27
C GLN A 94 -8.11 -1.39 12.71
N ASP A 95 -8.32 -0.08 12.84
CA ASP A 95 -7.29 0.90 12.49
C ASP A 95 -6.09 0.79 13.43
N LEU A 96 -6.34 0.49 14.72
CA LEU A 96 -5.28 0.18 15.69
C LEU A 96 -4.48 -1.06 15.27
N GLU A 97 -5.11 -2.07 14.68
CA GLU A 97 -4.41 -3.25 14.17
C GLU A 97 -3.47 -2.88 13.03
N ILE A 98 -3.94 -2.10 12.05
CA ILE A 98 -3.09 -1.60 10.95
C ILE A 98 -1.93 -0.74 11.49
N ARG A 99 -2.19 0.11 12.49
CA ARG A 99 -1.13 0.89 13.16
C ARG A 99 -0.08 -0.02 13.81
N LYS A 100 -0.48 -1.14 14.40
CA LYS A 100 0.46 -2.13 14.97
C LYS A 100 1.29 -2.80 13.88
N LEU A 101 0.69 -3.18 12.73
CA LEU A 101 1.42 -3.75 11.60
C LEU A 101 2.52 -2.81 11.12
N ILE A 102 2.19 -1.55 10.85
CA ILE A 102 3.15 -0.52 10.41
C ILE A 102 4.25 -0.33 11.45
N ARG A 103 3.91 -0.30 12.76
CA ARG A 103 4.89 -0.18 13.84
C ARG A 103 5.82 -1.39 13.89
N LYS A 104 5.31 -2.61 13.72
CA LYS A 104 6.09 -3.85 13.68
C LYS A 104 7.09 -3.83 12.53
N LEU A 105 6.67 -3.37 11.34
CA LEU A 105 7.56 -3.19 10.19
C LEU A 105 8.64 -2.14 10.44
N LYS A 106 8.30 -0.97 11.01
CA LYS A 106 9.30 0.04 11.40
C LYS A 106 10.38 -0.55 12.30
N LEU A 107 9.98 -1.33 13.31
CA LEU A 107 10.93 -2.00 14.21
C LEU A 107 11.79 -3.03 13.47
N ARG A 108 11.20 -3.83 12.58
CA ARG A 108 11.91 -4.82 11.75
C ARG A 108 13.01 -4.16 10.92
N LEU A 109 12.69 -3.04 10.26
CA LEU A 109 13.65 -2.30 9.42
C LEU A 109 14.79 -1.70 10.27
N VAL A 110 14.47 -1.08 11.40
CA VAL A 110 15.48 -0.50 12.30
C VAL A 110 16.42 -1.56 12.87
N LEU A 111 15.91 -2.76 13.19
CA LEU A 111 16.74 -3.86 13.68
C LEU A 111 17.68 -4.40 12.60
N ARG A 112 17.25 -4.47 11.34
CA ARG A 112 18.10 -4.89 10.21
C ARG A 112 19.26 -3.93 9.93
N MET A 113 19.11 -2.64 10.25
CA MET A 113 20.16 -1.63 10.03
C MET A 113 21.24 -1.60 11.14
N LYS A 114 21.04 -2.32 12.25
CA LYS A 114 21.95 -2.34 13.41
C LYS A 114 22.86 -3.57 13.45
N MET A 115 22.85 -4.40 12.42
CA MET A 115 23.66 -5.62 12.29
C MET A 115 24.72 -5.47 11.22
#